data_AF-A0A2C9KT81-F1
#
_entry.id   AF-A0A2C9KT81-F1
#
_cell.length_a   1.000
_cell.length_b   1.000
_cell.length_c   1.000
_cell.angle_alpha   90.00
_cell.angle_beta   90.00
_cell.angle_gamma   90.00
#
_symmetry.space_group_name_H-M   'P 1'
#
loop_
_entity.id
_entity.type
_entity.pdbx_description
1 polymer ?
#
loop_
_entity_poly.entity_id
_entity_poly.type
_entity_poly.pdbx_seq_one_letter_code
_entity_poly.pdbx_strand_id
1 'polypeptide(L)'
;IVNYSVISNLSGSHDQVVNITVPKDCLFGDVDWNYPRGSLLLSHATGGKNFQLCIEKGWGTFVTQVQEIVNGIAKTLALPTEETPTCTKSTNSEAALLISSPSAQMYMTMFNYRIIPEK
;
A
#
# COMPACT_ATOMS: atom_id res chain seq x y z
N ILE A 1 12.49 12.10 -5.00
CA ILE A 1 12.56 11.08 -6.07
C ILE A 1 11.20 10.41 -6.12
N VAL A 2 10.48 10.55 -7.24
CA VAL A 2 9.24 9.79 -7.48
C VAL A 2 9.64 8.36 -7.79
N ASN A 3 9.08 7.40 -7.09
CA ASN A 3 9.33 5.99 -7.37
C ASN A 3 8.07 5.34 -7.90
N TYR A 4 8.22 4.71 -9.06
CA TYR A 4 7.17 4.05 -9.82
C TYR A 4 7.34 2.55 -9.67
N SER A 5 6.35 1.87 -9.12
CA SER A 5 6.38 0.42 -8.91
C SER A 5 5.32 -0.26 -9.76
N VAL A 6 5.74 -0.96 -10.82
CA VAL A 6 4.86 -1.83 -11.63
C VAL A 6 4.92 -3.25 -11.08
N ILE A 7 3.75 -3.84 -10.84
CA ILE A 7 3.64 -5.23 -10.40
C ILE A 7 2.68 -5.98 -11.31
N SER A 8 3.07 -7.19 -11.70
CA SER A 8 2.17 -8.15 -12.32
C SER A 8 2.53 -9.57 -11.85
N ASN A 9 1.52 -10.36 -11.45
CA ASN A 9 1.69 -11.80 -11.25
C ASN A 9 0.45 -12.55 -11.75
N LEU A 10 0.50 -12.91 -13.04
CA LEU A 10 -0.60 -13.58 -13.74
C LEU A 10 -0.79 -15.05 -13.32
N SER A 11 0.24 -15.65 -12.73
CA SER A 11 0.21 -17.04 -12.26
C SER A 11 -0.34 -17.19 -10.83
N GLY A 12 -0.57 -16.08 -10.12
CA GLY A 12 -1.03 -16.08 -8.74
C GLY A 12 -2.52 -16.43 -8.56
N SER A 13 -2.82 -17.04 -7.40
CA SER A 13 -4.19 -17.26 -6.92
C SER A 13 -4.76 -16.01 -6.23
N HIS A 14 -6.05 -16.02 -5.88
CA HIS A 14 -6.68 -14.92 -5.13
C HIS A 14 -6.23 -14.82 -3.67
N ASP A 15 -5.43 -15.77 -3.17
CA ASP A 15 -4.89 -15.74 -1.81
C ASP A 15 -3.42 -15.28 -1.78
N GLN A 16 -2.84 -14.90 -2.92
CA GLN A 16 -1.47 -14.44 -2.96
C GLN A 16 -1.29 -13.12 -2.22
N VAL A 17 -0.10 -12.91 -1.68
CA VAL A 17 0.35 -11.62 -1.15
C VAL A 17 1.61 -11.21 -1.90
N VAL A 18 1.55 -10.07 -2.60
CA VAL A 18 2.70 -9.50 -3.32
C VAL A 18 3.32 -8.37 -2.50
N ASN A 19 4.62 -8.43 -2.24
CA ASN A 19 5.29 -7.45 -1.39
C ASN A 19 5.90 -6.30 -2.20
N ILE A 20 5.69 -5.07 -1.75
CA ILE A 20 6.46 -3.89 -2.17
C ILE A 20 7.08 -3.25 -0.94
N THR A 21 8.35 -2.87 -1.07
CA THR A 21 9.01 -2.01 -0.10
C THR A 21 9.35 -0.66 -0.73
N VAL A 22 8.77 0.40 -0.18
CA VAL A 22 9.10 1.78 -0.52
C VAL A 22 10.53 2.08 -0.05
N PRO A 23 11.45 2.49 -0.92
CA PRO A 23 12.82 2.82 -0.52
C PRO A 23 12.88 4.01 0.44
N LYS A 24 13.92 4.04 1.28
CA LYS A 24 14.10 5.04 2.35
C LYS A 24 14.07 6.49 1.87
N ASP A 25 14.51 6.74 0.65
CA ASP A 25 14.64 8.09 0.07
C ASP A 25 13.38 8.55 -0.67
N CYS A 26 12.34 7.70 -0.72
CA CYS A 26 11.10 7.94 -1.44
C CYS A 26 10.00 8.34 -0.46
N LEU A 27 9.61 9.62 -0.50
CA LEU A 27 8.52 10.14 0.34
C LEU A 27 7.15 10.02 -0.33
N PHE A 28 7.10 9.81 -1.64
CA PHE A 28 5.86 9.68 -2.38
C PHE A 28 6.11 8.98 -3.73
N GLY A 29 5.06 8.40 -4.28
CA GLY A 29 5.07 7.77 -5.60
C GLY A 29 3.76 7.07 -5.86
N ASP A 30 3.74 6.30 -6.93
CA ASP A 30 2.59 5.57 -7.41
C ASP A 30 2.89 4.07 -7.58
N VAL A 31 1.85 3.28 -7.38
CA VAL A 31 1.88 1.83 -7.51
C VAL A 31 0.91 1.43 -8.60
N ASP A 32 1.45 0.77 -9.61
CA ASP A 32 0.71 0.23 -10.75
C ASP A 32 0.59 -1.27 -10.60
N TRP A 33 -0.56 -1.72 -10.11
CA TRP A 33 -0.84 -3.12 -9.88
C TRP A 33 -1.66 -3.70 -11.04
N ASN A 34 -0.94 -4.31 -11.99
CA ASN A 34 -1.52 -4.92 -13.18
C ASN A 34 -2.11 -6.30 -12.87
N TYR A 35 -3.34 -6.53 -13.36
CA TYR A 35 -4.11 -7.77 -13.16
C TYR A 35 -4.13 -8.21 -11.69
N PRO A 36 -4.61 -7.34 -10.78
CA PRO A 36 -4.42 -7.53 -9.36
C PRO A 36 -5.24 -8.70 -8.85
N ARG A 37 -4.56 -9.70 -8.28
CA ARG A 37 -5.18 -10.85 -7.60
C ARG A 37 -4.64 -10.95 -6.18
N GLY A 38 -5.53 -11.15 -5.22
CA GLY A 38 -5.19 -11.26 -3.80
C GLY A 38 -4.86 -9.93 -3.17
N SER A 39 -3.75 -9.87 -2.44
CA SER A 39 -3.34 -8.69 -1.68
C SER A 39 -1.94 -8.22 -2.03
N LEU A 40 -1.70 -6.95 -1.77
CA LEU A 40 -0.42 -6.27 -1.93
C LEU A 40 0.00 -5.75 -0.56
N LEU A 41 1.16 -6.18 -0.09
CA LEU A 41 1.75 -5.70 1.15
C LEU A 41 2.72 -4.55 0.84
N LEU A 42 2.27 -3.32 1.05
CA LEU A 42 3.09 -2.12 0.92
C LEU A 42 3.79 -1.83 2.25
N SER A 43 5.11 -1.76 2.23
CA SER A 43 5.93 -1.56 3.44
C SER A 43 6.91 -0.41 3.29
N HIS A 44 7.26 0.23 4.39
CA HIS A 44 8.35 1.19 4.47
C HIS A 44 9.07 1.06 5.82
N ALA A 45 10.37 1.28 5.83
CA ALA A 45 11.20 1.23 7.03
C ALA A 45 12.28 2.31 6.96
N THR A 46 12.33 3.21 7.92
CA THR A 46 13.36 4.26 7.97
C THR A 46 14.57 3.82 8.81
N GLY A 47 14.34 2.99 9.82
CA GLY A 47 15.37 2.52 10.76
C GLY A 47 15.75 3.55 11.84
N GLY A 48 14.85 4.47 12.19
CA GLY A 48 15.06 5.35 13.35
C GLY A 48 14.15 6.58 13.45
N LYS A 49 13.20 6.78 12.54
CA LYS A 49 12.28 7.92 12.56
C LYS A 49 10.83 7.44 12.49
N ASN A 50 9.96 8.09 13.25
CA ASN A 50 8.52 7.86 13.17
C ASN A 50 7.95 8.55 11.93
N PHE A 51 6.99 7.90 11.29
CA PHE A 51 6.30 8.39 10.10
C PHE A 51 4.91 7.75 9.99
N GLN A 52 4.13 8.24 9.04
CA GLN A 52 2.90 7.59 8.59
C GLN A 52 3.08 7.11 7.16
N LEU A 53 2.70 5.86 6.91
CA LEU A 53 2.55 5.32 5.56
C LEU A 53 1.09 5.49 5.16
N CYS A 54 0.86 6.32 4.15
CA CYS A 54 -0.46 6.61 3.63
C CYS A 54 -0.60 6.08 2.21
N ILE A 55 -1.80 5.63 1.88
CA ILE A 55 -2.25 5.47 0.50
C ILE A 55 -3.33 6.51 0.19
N GLU A 56 -3.26 7.03 -1.02
CA GLU A 56 -4.16 8.03 -1.58
C GLU A 56 -4.87 7.41 -2.79
N LYS A 57 -6.12 7.84 -3.02
CA LYS A 57 -6.84 7.45 -4.23
C LYS A 57 -6.09 7.98 -5.46
N GLY A 58 -5.67 7.07 -6.32
CA GLY A 58 -5.12 7.34 -7.64
C GLY A 58 -6.17 7.18 -8.76
N TRP A 59 -5.72 7.24 -10.00
CA TRP A 59 -6.56 6.98 -11.16
C TRP A 59 -6.90 5.48 -11.24
N GLY A 60 -8.18 5.11 -11.16
CA GLY A 60 -8.58 3.70 -11.22
C GLY A 60 -8.20 2.89 -9.96
N THR A 61 -8.20 3.50 -8.78
CA THR A 61 -8.06 2.77 -7.52
C THR A 61 -9.30 1.90 -7.25
N PHE A 62 -9.20 0.62 -7.58
CA PHE A 62 -10.21 -0.39 -7.24
C PHE A 62 -9.63 -1.31 -6.16
N VAL A 63 -9.68 -0.85 -4.91
CA VAL A 63 -9.31 -1.62 -3.73
C VAL A 63 -10.56 -1.93 -2.90
N THR A 64 -10.65 -3.13 -2.35
CA THR A 64 -11.80 -3.56 -1.52
C THR A 64 -11.51 -3.47 -0.04
N GLN A 65 -10.24 -3.55 0.34
CA GLN A 65 -9.83 -3.54 1.73
C GLN A 65 -8.43 -2.97 1.89
N VAL A 66 -8.23 -2.25 2.98
CA VAL A 66 -6.92 -1.79 3.45
C VAL A 66 -6.82 -2.21 4.91
N GLN A 67 -5.73 -2.87 5.27
CA GLN A 67 -5.48 -3.30 6.64
C GLN A 67 -4.10 -2.83 7.07
N GLU A 68 -3.98 -2.28 8.27
CA GLU A 68 -2.68 -2.16 8.92
C GLU A 68 -2.28 -3.47 9.57
N ILE A 69 -0.99 -3.80 9.52
CA ILE A 69 -0.42 -4.93 10.24
C ILE A 69 0.50 -4.38 11.32
N VAL A 70 0.05 -4.44 12.57
CA VAL A 70 0.83 -3.98 13.73
C VAL A 70 1.00 -5.15 14.69
N ASN A 71 2.25 -5.52 14.98
CA ASN A 71 2.59 -6.65 15.87
C ASN A 71 1.86 -7.97 15.50
N GLY A 72 1.69 -8.23 14.20
CA GLY A 72 1.01 -9.42 13.70
C GLY A 72 -0.52 -9.39 13.76
N ILE A 73 -1.12 -8.29 14.23
CA ILE A 73 -2.57 -8.09 14.25
C ILE A 73 -2.97 -7.25 13.04
N ALA A 74 -3.84 -7.80 12.20
CA ALA A 74 -4.43 -7.08 11.09
C ALA A 74 -5.66 -6.30 11.56
N LYS A 75 -5.68 -4.99 11.30
CA LYS A 75 -6.84 -4.13 11.57
C LYS A 75 -7.29 -3.45 10.28
N THR A 76 -8.57 -3.62 9.94
CA THR A 76 -9.17 -2.97 8.77
C THR A 76 -9.25 -1.46 9.00
N LEU A 77 -8.80 -0.70 8.01
CA LEU A 77 -8.89 0.75 7.93
C LEU A 77 -9.98 1.15 6.93
N ALA A 78 -10.43 2.40 7.01
CA ALA A 78 -11.28 2.98 5.97
C ALA A 78 -10.54 2.99 4.63
N LEU A 79 -11.28 2.86 3.52
CA LEU A 79 -10.70 3.00 2.18
C LEU A 79 -10.35 4.47 1.90
N PRO A 80 -9.31 4.75 1.10
CA PRO A 80 -8.92 6.11 0.79
C PRO A 80 -9.99 6.79 -0.08
N THR A 81 -10.28 8.05 0.22
CA THR A 81 -11.11 8.92 -0.61
C THR A 81 -10.24 9.98 -1.30
N GLU A 82 -10.85 10.84 -2.12
CA GLU A 82 -10.13 11.97 -2.74
C GLU A 82 -9.63 12.99 -1.70
N GLU A 83 -10.36 13.12 -0.60
CA GLU A 83 -10.09 14.12 0.44
C GLU A 83 -9.36 13.52 1.64
N THR A 84 -9.50 12.21 1.86
CA THR A 84 -9.02 11.54 3.07
C THR A 84 -8.17 10.32 2.71
N PRO A 85 -6.83 10.40 2.86
CA PRO A 85 -5.96 9.25 2.68
C PRO A 85 -6.16 8.21 3.79
N THR A 86 -5.80 6.96 3.50
CA THR A 86 -5.76 5.90 4.50
C THR A 86 -4.33 5.73 4.98
N CYS A 87 -4.08 5.93 6.27
CA CYS A 87 -2.76 5.93 6.85
C CYS A 87 -2.62 4.93 8.00
N THR A 88 -1.42 4.36 8.13
CA THR A 88 -0.98 3.67 9.35
C THR A 88 0.29 4.32 9.88
N LYS A 89 0.45 4.29 11.21
CA LYS A 89 1.62 4.85 11.90
C LYS A 89 2.73 3.82 11.96
N SER A 90 3.97 4.28 11.81
CA SER A 90 5.12 3.42 11.99
C SER A 90 5.24 2.97 13.44
N THR A 91 5.51 1.68 13.64
CA THR A 91 5.91 1.10 14.91
C THR A 91 7.33 0.58 14.76
N ASN A 92 8.23 0.91 15.69
CA ASN A 92 9.66 0.57 15.57
C ASN A 92 10.32 1.07 14.27
N SER A 93 9.91 2.26 13.79
CA SER A 93 10.38 2.83 12.51
C SER A 93 10.03 2.02 11.25
N GLU A 94 9.00 1.19 11.33
CA GLU A 94 8.47 0.39 10.22
C GLU A 94 6.95 0.51 10.14
N ALA A 95 6.39 0.49 8.94
CA ALA A 95 4.96 0.49 8.73
C ALA A 95 4.60 -0.38 7.53
N ALA A 96 3.46 -1.05 7.58
CA ALA A 96 2.96 -1.86 6.47
C ALA A 96 1.43 -1.79 6.35
N LEU A 97 0.96 -1.72 5.10
CA LEU A 97 -0.44 -1.79 4.72
C LEU A 97 -0.65 -3.00 3.80
N LEU A 98 -1.62 -3.84 4.14
CA LEU A 98 -2.12 -4.91 3.28
C LEU A 98 -3.33 -4.39 2.51
N ILE A 99 -3.23 -4.39 1.19
CA ILE A 99 -4.19 -3.78 0.27
C ILE A 99 -4.77 -4.89 -0.61
N SER A 100 -6.08 -5.09 -0.56
CA SER A 100 -6.75 -6.17 -1.31
C SER A 100 -7.48 -5.62 -2.54
N SER A 101 -7.36 -6.32 -3.66
CA SER A 101 -8.14 -6.03 -4.87
C SER A 101 -9.47 -6.81 -4.88
N PRO A 102 -10.45 -6.37 -5.68
CA PRO A 102 -11.62 -7.19 -5.96
C PRO A 102 -11.20 -8.51 -6.61
N SER A 103 -11.86 -9.62 -6.22
CA SER A 103 -11.56 -10.95 -6.77
C SER A 103 -11.75 -11.04 -8.29
N ALA A 104 -12.66 -10.25 -8.86
CA ALA A 104 -12.93 -10.21 -10.29
C ALA A 104 -12.23 -9.05 -11.03
N GLN A 105 -11.27 -8.35 -10.41
CA GLN A 105 -10.59 -7.24 -11.08
C GLN A 105 -9.68 -7.75 -12.20
N MET A 106 -10.02 -7.40 -13.44
CA MET A 106 -9.26 -7.78 -14.64
C MET A 106 -8.36 -6.67 -15.16
N TYR A 107 -8.58 -5.43 -14.69
CA TYR A 107 -7.82 -4.25 -15.13
C TYR A 107 -6.84 -3.80 -14.05
N MET A 108 -5.88 -2.96 -14.46
CA MET A 108 -4.90 -2.36 -13.56
C MET A 108 -5.60 -1.59 -12.41
N THR A 109 -5.06 -1.72 -11.21
CA THR A 109 -5.39 -0.86 -10.07
C THR A 109 -4.20 0.03 -9.78
N MET A 110 -4.41 1.35 -9.79
CA MET A 110 -3.36 2.31 -9.43
C MET A 110 -3.73 3.00 -8.13
N PHE A 111 -2.74 3.26 -7.27
CA PHE A 111 -2.90 4.12 -6.11
C PHE A 111 -1.59 4.85 -5.82
N ASN A 112 -1.69 6.01 -5.17
CA ASN A 112 -0.52 6.75 -4.75
C ASN A 112 -0.17 6.37 -3.30
N TYR A 113 1.10 6.45 -2.94
CA TYR A 113 1.54 6.37 -1.55
C TYR A 113 2.28 7.63 -1.14
N ARG A 114 2.28 7.88 0.16
CA ARG A 114 3.02 8.97 0.80
C ARG A 114 3.58 8.54 2.14
N ILE A 115 4.81 8.95 2.42
CA ILE A 115 5.47 8.87 3.71
C ILE A 115 5.42 10.26 4.33
N ILE A 116 4.73 10.38 5.47
CA ILE A 116 4.62 11.64 6.22
C ILE A 116 5.48 11.51 7.47
N PRO A 117 6.67 12.15 7.54
CA PRO A 117 7.47 12.14 8.75
C PRO A 117 6.69 12.74 9.93
N GLU A 118 6.72 12.07 11.08
CA GLU A 118 6.19 12.65 12.32
C GLU A 118 7.28 13.54 12.97
N LYS A 119 6.87 14.64 13.60
CA LYS A 119 7.77 15.57 14.30
C LYS A 119 8.21 15.02 15.65
#